data_AF-A0A9D8GX88-F1
#
_entry.id   AF-A0A9D8GX88-F1
#
_cell.length_a   1.000
_cell.length_b   1.000
_cell.length_c   1.000
_cell.angle_alpha   90.00
_cell.angle_beta   90.00
_cell.angle_gamma   90.00
#
_symmetry.space_group_name_H-M   'P 1'
#
loop_
_entity.id
_entity.type
_entity.pdbx_description
1 polymer ?
#
loop_
_entity_poly.entity_id
_entity_poly.type
_entity_poly.pdbx_seq_one_letter_code
_entity_poly.pdbx_strand_id
1 'polypeptide(L)'
;MSQVIDLRRRGLLRASGVTVLSASAVALLAGCEKMAVAQSGNTANDVGILNTALALENEAISAYQIGAQSGLLQKPVLDVAVLFQTHHKEHRDALIATIRKLGGTPVAAKSDAEVAQALNAAALKNQADVLRLAQRLEKGAANAYIGVIPSFGDRALAQVSARLAADEVMHWTVLSQALKDPLPAKALSFGA
;
A
#
# COMPACT_ATOMS: atom_id res chain seq x y z
N MET A 1 30.95 4.30 -47.42
CA MET A 1 29.53 4.69 -47.51
C MET A 1 28.88 4.33 -46.19
N SER A 2 28.59 5.35 -45.38
CA SER A 2 28.06 5.21 -44.02
C SER A 2 26.54 5.15 -44.09
N GLN A 3 25.92 4.11 -43.55
CA GLN A 3 24.46 3.98 -43.46
C GLN A 3 24.00 4.48 -42.08
N VAL A 4 23.28 5.59 -42.09
CA VAL A 4 22.69 6.27 -40.95
C VAL A 4 21.42 5.53 -40.53
N ILE A 5 21.31 5.18 -39.24
CA ILE A 5 20.10 4.62 -38.65
C ILE A 5 19.14 5.79 -38.37
N ASP A 6 18.03 5.86 -39.11
CA ASP A 6 16.91 6.77 -38.82
C ASP A 6 15.92 6.07 -37.86
N LEU A 7 15.90 6.51 -36.60
CA LEU A 7 14.96 6.06 -35.58
C LEU A 7 14.08 7.21 -35.10
N ARG A 8 13.34 7.84 -36.01
CA ARG A 8 12.12 8.57 -35.66
C ARG A 8 10.89 7.72 -35.93
N ARG A 9 10.40 7.04 -34.90
CA ARG A 9 8.98 6.69 -34.66
C ARG A 9 8.81 5.86 -33.38
N ARG A 10 8.89 6.51 -32.22
CA ARG A 10 8.15 6.05 -31.02
C ARG A 10 7.56 7.28 -30.37
N GLY A 11 6.27 7.49 -30.64
CA GLY A 11 5.48 8.59 -30.11
C GLY A 11 5.53 8.59 -28.60
N LEU A 12 5.98 9.71 -28.04
CA LEU A 12 5.71 10.10 -26.67
C LEU A 12 4.20 10.34 -26.58
N LEU A 13 3.46 9.30 -26.20
CA LEU A 13 2.09 9.45 -25.76
C LEU A 13 2.10 10.25 -24.46
N ARG A 14 1.75 11.52 -24.62
CA ARG A 14 1.01 12.30 -23.63
C ARG A 14 -0.13 11.44 -23.09
N ALA A 15 -0.05 11.05 -21.82
CA ALA A 15 -1.21 10.76 -21.01
C ALA A 15 -1.08 11.61 -19.74
N SER A 16 -1.73 12.76 -19.78
CA SER A 16 -2.02 13.59 -18.62
C SER A 16 -2.87 12.78 -17.65
N GLY A 17 -2.31 12.45 -16.50
CA GLY A 17 -2.98 11.74 -15.42
C GLY A 17 -2.11 11.85 -14.19
N VAL A 18 -2.22 12.98 -13.50
CA VAL A 18 -1.56 13.23 -12.22
C VAL A 18 -2.08 12.17 -11.23
N THR A 19 -1.30 11.11 -11.06
CA THR A 19 -1.42 10.25 -9.88
C THR A 19 -0.64 10.95 -8.79
N VAL A 20 -1.35 11.68 -7.91
CA VAL A 20 -0.74 12.08 -6.63
C VAL A 20 -0.65 10.81 -5.80
N LEU A 21 0.40 10.03 -6.03
CA LEU A 21 0.93 9.17 -5.00
C LEU A 21 1.29 10.09 -3.82
N SER A 22 0.89 9.73 -2.59
CA SER A 22 1.33 10.47 -1.41
C SER A 22 2.87 10.59 -1.46
N ALA A 23 3.43 11.72 -1.01
CA ALA A 23 4.89 11.94 -1.10
C ALA A 23 5.71 10.79 -0.50
N SER A 24 5.15 10.07 0.48
CA SER A 24 5.66 8.84 1.07
C SER A 24 5.68 7.65 0.10
N ALA A 25 4.63 7.45 -0.70
CA ALA A 25 4.54 6.40 -1.71
C ALA A 25 5.42 6.69 -2.94
N VAL A 26 5.60 7.96 -3.32
CA VAL A 26 6.56 8.36 -4.36
C VAL A 26 7.99 8.05 -3.94
N ALA A 27 8.35 8.28 -2.68
CA ALA A 27 9.70 7.99 -2.18
C ALA A 27 10.05 6.48 -2.22
N LEU A 28 9.04 5.61 -2.04
CA LEU A 28 9.21 4.14 -2.09
C LEU A 28 9.23 3.59 -3.52
N LEU A 29 8.51 4.21 -4.46
CA LEU A 29 8.41 3.73 -5.85
C LEU A 29 9.44 4.36 -6.80
N ALA A 30 10.12 5.44 -6.42
CA ALA A 30 11.05 6.18 -7.28
C ALA A 30 12.49 5.60 -7.34
N GLY A 31 12.71 4.35 -6.92
CA GLY A 31 14.00 3.68 -7.16
C GLY A 31 15.19 4.41 -6.57
N CYS A 32 15.11 4.80 -5.29
CA CYS A 32 16.30 5.19 -4.56
C CYS A 32 17.15 3.94 -4.28
N GLU A 33 18.04 3.62 -5.22
CA GLU A 33 19.20 2.72 -5.08
C GLU A 33 20.17 3.14 -3.95
N LYS A 34 19.77 4.05 -3.05
CA LYS A 34 20.54 4.55 -1.91
C LYS A 34 20.00 4.12 -0.55
N MET A 35 19.09 3.14 -0.50
CA MET A 35 18.68 2.49 0.75
C MET A 35 19.39 1.15 1.03
N ALA A 36 20.51 0.88 0.35
CA ALA A 36 21.33 -0.31 0.61
C ALA A 36 22.76 0.05 1.03
N VAL A 37 22.90 0.56 2.26
CA VAL A 37 23.84 0.03 3.29
C VAL A 37 23.29 0.50 4.65
N ALA A 38 22.27 -0.17 5.18
CA ALA A 38 21.88 0.01 6.59
C ALA A 38 22.58 -1.07 7.42
N GLN A 39 23.48 -0.65 8.30
CA GLN A 39 24.11 -1.51 9.30
C GLN A 39 23.04 -2.25 10.11
N SER A 40 23.26 -3.55 10.29
CA SER A 40 22.55 -4.39 11.24
C SER A 40 22.51 -3.75 12.63
N GLY A 41 21.31 -3.63 13.23
CA GLY A 41 21.16 -3.50 14.68
C GLY A 41 20.72 -2.14 15.24
N ASN A 42 20.18 -1.21 14.45
CA ASN A 42 19.65 0.03 15.01
C ASN A 42 18.12 -0.04 15.22
N THR A 43 17.69 -0.21 16.47
CA THR A 43 16.28 -0.15 16.87
C THR A 43 15.56 1.11 16.36
N ALA A 44 16.26 2.25 16.23
CA ALA A 44 15.67 3.46 15.67
C ALA A 44 15.29 3.32 14.19
N ASN A 45 16.07 2.56 13.41
CA ASN A 45 15.74 2.26 12.01
C ASN A 45 14.50 1.37 11.92
N ASP A 46 14.45 0.29 12.72
CA ASP A 46 13.29 -0.60 12.79
C ASP A 46 12.02 0.17 13.19
N VAL A 47 12.11 1.07 14.18
CA VAL A 47 11.00 1.96 14.58
C VAL A 47 10.56 2.89 13.44
N GLY A 48 11.48 3.40 12.63
CA GLY A 48 11.16 4.22 11.45
C GLY A 48 10.39 3.45 10.38
N ILE A 49 10.82 2.21 10.10
CA ILE A 49 10.13 1.31 9.16
C ILE A 49 8.73 0.98 9.69
N LEU A 50 8.61 0.61 10.96
CA LEU A 50 7.32 0.29 11.58
C LEU A 50 6.36 1.48 11.61
N ASN A 51 6.86 2.70 11.80
CA ASN A 51 6.02 3.89 11.70
C ASN A 51 5.53 4.18 10.28
N THR A 52 6.33 3.83 9.27
CA THR A 52 5.89 3.91 7.86
C THR A 52 4.76 2.92 7.60
N ALA A 53 4.90 1.68 8.08
CA ALA A 53 3.83 0.69 8.06
C ALA A 53 2.56 1.17 8.80
N LEU A 54 2.72 1.72 10.00
CA LEU A 54 1.60 2.23 10.80
C LEU A 54 0.84 3.35 10.07
N ALA A 55 1.54 4.22 9.33
CA ALA A 55 0.90 5.24 8.52
C ALA A 55 0.04 4.62 7.39
N LEU A 56 0.52 3.54 6.76
CA LEU A 56 -0.25 2.81 5.74
C LEU A 56 -1.51 2.18 6.34
N GLU A 57 -1.42 1.53 7.50
CA GLU A 57 -2.59 0.95 8.18
C GLU A 57 -3.63 2.00 8.56
N ASN A 58 -3.18 3.16 9.07
CA ASN A 58 -4.08 4.26 9.38
C ASN A 58 -4.79 4.80 8.12
N GLU A 59 -4.08 4.90 7.00
CA GLU A 59 -4.65 5.31 5.71
C GLU A 59 -5.66 4.26 5.20
N ALA A 60 -5.33 2.97 5.29
CA ALA A 60 -6.22 1.87 4.89
C ALA A 60 -7.51 1.84 5.71
N ILE A 61 -7.43 1.92 7.04
CA ILE A 61 -8.61 1.99 7.93
C ILE A 61 -9.54 3.12 7.52
N SER A 62 -8.98 4.29 7.24
CA SER A 62 -9.72 5.48 6.81
C SER A 62 -10.31 5.29 5.41
N ALA A 63 -9.55 4.73 4.47
CA ALA A 63 -10.01 4.44 3.11
C ALA A 63 -11.20 3.47 3.11
N TYR A 64 -11.14 2.39 3.89
CA TYR A 64 -12.25 1.47 4.07
C TYR A 64 -13.43 2.14 4.79
N GLN A 65 -13.18 3.03 5.75
CA GLN A 65 -14.25 3.77 6.42
C GLN A 65 -15.04 4.63 5.43
N ILE A 66 -14.31 5.39 4.60
CA ILE A 66 -14.86 6.26 3.56
C ILE A 66 -15.62 5.42 2.53
N GLY A 67 -15.04 4.32 2.06
CA GLY A 67 -15.68 3.41 1.11
C GLY A 67 -16.98 2.81 1.67
N ALA A 68 -16.97 2.33 2.91
CA ALA A 68 -18.12 1.74 3.58
C ALA A 68 -19.26 2.74 3.81
N GLN A 69 -18.94 3.99 4.14
CA GLN A 69 -19.93 5.05 4.38
C GLN A 69 -20.40 5.78 3.11
N SER A 70 -19.77 5.53 1.96
CA SER A 70 -20.10 6.20 0.69
C SER A 70 -21.50 5.92 0.16
N GLY A 71 -22.14 4.84 0.61
CA GLY A 71 -23.41 4.34 0.04
C GLY A 71 -23.25 3.68 -1.33
N LEU A 72 -22.03 3.52 -1.84
CA LEU A 72 -21.76 2.95 -3.18
C LEU A 72 -21.63 1.42 -3.17
N LEU A 73 -21.40 0.80 -2.01
CA LEU A 73 -21.17 -0.64 -1.88
C LEU A 73 -22.48 -1.41 -1.67
N GLN A 74 -22.66 -2.47 -2.44
CA GLN A 74 -23.72 -3.46 -2.19
C GLN A 74 -23.40 -4.28 -0.94
N LYS A 75 -24.43 -4.77 -0.25
CA LYS A 75 -24.30 -5.42 1.06
C LYS A 75 -23.20 -6.50 1.14
N PRO A 76 -23.09 -7.46 0.19
CA PRO A 76 -22.03 -8.48 0.29
C PRO A 76 -20.61 -7.90 0.20
N VAL A 77 -20.43 -6.85 -0.60
CA VAL A 77 -19.12 -6.18 -0.75
C VAL A 77 -18.83 -5.29 0.46
N LEU A 78 -19.85 -4.63 1.01
CA LEU A 78 -19.74 -3.85 2.24
C LEU A 78 -19.28 -4.73 3.42
N ASP A 79 -19.82 -5.95 3.54
CA ASP A 79 -19.43 -6.87 4.62
C ASP A 79 -17.94 -7.25 4.54
N VAL A 80 -17.43 -7.49 3.33
CA VAL A 80 -15.99 -7.74 3.10
C VAL A 80 -15.16 -6.50 3.39
N ALA A 81 -15.62 -5.32 2.99
CA ALA A 81 -14.93 -4.05 3.27
C ALA A 81 -14.82 -3.78 4.79
N VAL A 82 -15.86 -4.08 5.57
CA VAL A 82 -15.83 -3.97 7.04
C VAL A 82 -14.92 -5.02 7.67
N LEU A 83 -14.87 -6.23 7.11
CA LEU A 83 -13.93 -7.26 7.56
C LEU A 83 -12.47 -6.82 7.34
N PHE A 84 -12.14 -6.34 6.14
CA PHE A 84 -10.77 -5.87 5.85
C PHE A 84 -10.41 -4.65 6.69
N GLN A 85 -11.33 -3.73 6.93
CA GLN A 85 -11.12 -2.65 7.89
C GLN A 85 -10.78 -3.18 9.30
N THR A 86 -11.38 -4.30 9.71
CA THR A 86 -11.08 -4.93 10.99
C THR A 86 -9.68 -5.51 11.00
N HIS A 87 -9.24 -6.20 9.94
CA HIS A 87 -7.86 -6.68 9.80
C HIS A 87 -6.85 -5.53 9.90
N HIS A 88 -7.06 -4.41 9.19
CA HIS A 88 -6.17 -3.25 9.28
C HIS A 88 -6.13 -2.63 10.69
N LYS A 89 -7.24 -2.64 11.44
CA LYS A 89 -7.23 -2.22 12.85
C LYS A 89 -6.37 -3.15 13.71
N GLU A 90 -6.44 -4.46 13.49
CA GLU A 90 -5.61 -5.44 14.20
C GLU A 90 -4.13 -5.30 13.83
N HIS A 91 -3.82 -5.07 12.55
CA HIS A 91 -2.49 -4.76 12.04
C HIS A 91 -1.92 -3.50 12.69
N ARG A 92 -2.68 -2.39 12.66
CA ARG A 92 -2.33 -1.12 13.31
C ARG A 92 -2.01 -1.32 14.79
N ASP A 93 -2.86 -2.04 15.51
CA ASP A 93 -2.70 -2.23 16.95
C ASP A 93 -1.45 -3.07 17.27
N ALA A 94 -1.14 -4.09 16.46
CA ALA A 94 0.09 -4.85 16.55
C ALA A 94 1.34 -3.99 16.28
N LEU A 95 1.28 -3.10 15.27
CA LEU A 95 2.36 -2.17 14.96
C LEU A 95 2.58 -1.15 16.09
N ILE A 96 1.51 -0.55 16.63
CA ILE A 96 1.57 0.37 17.77
C ILE A 96 2.23 -0.30 18.98
N ALA A 97 1.79 -1.52 19.31
CA ALA A 97 2.35 -2.28 20.42
C ALA A 97 3.85 -2.54 20.23
N THR A 98 4.25 -2.90 19.00
CA THR A 98 5.65 -3.17 18.65
C THR A 98 6.52 -1.91 18.71
N ILE A 99 6.06 -0.80 18.13
CA ILE A 99 6.75 0.50 18.17
C ILE A 99 7.00 0.94 19.62
N ARG A 100 5.97 0.85 20.47
CA ARG A 100 6.10 1.20 21.90
C ARG A 100 7.08 0.29 22.63
N LYS A 101 7.05 -1.01 22.36
CA LYS A 101 7.99 -1.99 22.96
C LYS A 101 9.45 -1.67 22.60
N LEU A 102 9.69 -1.13 21.42
CA LEU A 102 11.01 -0.70 20.95
C LEU A 102 11.39 0.73 21.44
N GLY A 103 10.58 1.35 22.30
CA GLY A 103 10.81 2.71 22.81
C GLY A 103 10.48 3.82 21.82
N GLY A 104 9.84 3.50 20.70
CA GLY A 104 9.40 4.46 19.69
C GLY A 104 8.07 5.13 20.03
N THR A 105 7.80 6.26 19.36
CA THR A 105 6.50 6.93 19.39
C THR A 105 5.70 6.55 18.15
N PRO A 106 4.49 5.97 18.27
CA PRO A 106 3.63 5.67 17.13
C PRO A 106 3.15 6.94 16.42
N VAL A 107 3.22 6.97 15.09
CA VAL A 107 2.68 8.05 14.27
C VAL A 107 1.17 8.15 14.41
N ALA A 108 0.66 9.37 14.51
CA ALA A 108 -0.77 9.63 14.59
C ALA A 108 -1.46 9.39 13.23
N ALA A 109 -2.70 8.93 13.28
CA ALA A 109 -3.55 8.88 12.09
C ALA A 109 -3.87 10.29 11.60
N LYS A 110 -3.97 10.44 10.28
CA LYS A 110 -4.60 11.63 9.66
C LYS A 110 -6.11 11.57 9.84
N SER A 111 -6.78 12.70 9.70
CA SER A 111 -8.25 12.72 9.70
C SER A 111 -8.83 12.07 8.43
N ASP A 112 -10.06 11.54 8.52
CA ASP A 112 -10.78 11.00 7.36
C ASP A 112 -10.92 12.03 6.24
N ALA A 113 -11.04 13.33 6.56
CA ALA A 113 -11.12 14.40 5.57
C ALA A 113 -9.82 14.56 4.77
N GLU A 114 -8.66 14.52 5.46
CA GLU A 114 -7.35 14.57 4.80
C GLU A 114 -7.11 13.34 3.93
N VAL A 115 -7.50 12.15 4.41
CA VAL A 115 -7.39 10.91 3.63
C VAL A 115 -8.33 10.94 2.43
N ALA A 116 -9.59 11.35 2.61
CA ALA A 116 -10.55 11.48 1.52
C ALA A 116 -10.06 12.43 0.42
N GLN A 117 -9.45 13.56 0.81
CA GLN A 117 -8.83 14.48 -0.14
C GLN A 117 -7.64 13.84 -0.87
N ALA A 118 -6.73 13.21 -0.13
CA ALA A 118 -5.53 12.58 -0.70
C ALA A 118 -5.87 11.44 -1.68
N LEU A 119 -6.93 10.68 -1.38
CA LEU A 119 -7.41 9.58 -2.22
C LEU A 119 -8.35 10.04 -3.34
N ASN A 120 -8.66 11.33 -3.42
CA ASN A 120 -9.66 11.90 -4.32
C ASN A 120 -11.01 11.16 -4.23
N ALA A 121 -11.46 10.89 -3.00
CA ALA A 121 -12.66 10.10 -2.72
C ALA A 121 -13.93 10.71 -3.32
N ALA A 122 -13.97 12.03 -3.50
CA ALA A 122 -15.07 12.73 -4.18
C ALA A 122 -15.25 12.32 -5.65
N ALA A 123 -14.26 11.68 -6.27
CA ALA A 123 -14.35 11.18 -7.65
C ALA A 123 -14.98 9.77 -7.76
N LEU A 124 -15.22 9.08 -6.64
CA LEU A 124 -15.82 7.74 -6.63
C LEU A 124 -17.32 7.84 -6.92
N LYS A 125 -17.80 7.11 -7.93
CA LYS A 125 -19.20 7.20 -8.41
C LYS A 125 -19.97 5.91 -8.25
N ASN A 126 -19.28 4.79 -8.10
CA ASN A 126 -19.89 3.47 -8.06
C ASN A 126 -19.02 2.48 -7.28
N GLN A 127 -19.55 1.29 -7.01
CA GLN A 127 -18.84 0.21 -6.32
C GLN A 127 -17.50 -0.15 -6.96
N ALA A 128 -17.42 -0.18 -8.29
CA ALA A 128 -16.19 -0.55 -8.98
C ALA A 128 -15.09 0.49 -8.72
N ASP A 129 -15.41 1.78 -8.66
CA ASP A 129 -14.44 2.82 -8.32
C ASP A 129 -13.88 2.62 -6.90
N VAL A 130 -14.75 2.30 -5.92
CA VAL A 130 -14.33 2.00 -4.54
C VAL A 130 -13.44 0.76 -4.48
N LEU A 131 -13.84 -0.31 -5.16
CA LEU A 131 -13.06 -1.55 -5.24
C LEU A 131 -11.70 -1.35 -5.92
N ARG A 132 -11.63 -0.52 -6.97
CA ARG A 132 -10.37 -0.17 -7.65
C ARG A 132 -9.44 0.66 -6.78
N LEU A 133 -10.00 1.58 -6.00
CA LEU A 133 -9.25 2.32 -5.00
C LEU A 133 -8.65 1.36 -3.95
N ALA A 134 -9.48 0.52 -3.34
CA ALA A 134 -9.04 -0.47 -2.36
C ALA A 134 -7.99 -1.42 -2.95
N GLN A 135 -8.24 -2.03 -4.11
CA GLN A 135 -7.31 -2.94 -4.79
C GLN A 135 -5.94 -2.29 -5.04
N ARG A 136 -5.89 -1.00 -5.37
CA ARG A 136 -4.63 -0.28 -5.55
C ARG A 136 -3.89 -0.11 -4.21
N LEU A 137 -4.62 0.23 -3.14
CA LEU A 137 -4.04 0.40 -1.81
C LEU A 137 -3.49 -0.94 -1.28
N GLU A 138 -4.25 -2.02 -1.36
CA GLU A 138 -3.79 -3.37 -0.96
C GLU A 138 -2.54 -3.80 -1.70
N LYS A 139 -2.50 -3.57 -3.02
CA LYS A 139 -1.32 -3.89 -3.82
C LYS A 139 -0.11 -3.06 -3.37
N GLY A 140 -0.32 -1.79 -3.08
CA GLY A 140 0.72 -0.89 -2.56
C GLY A 140 1.26 -1.37 -1.22
N ALA A 141 0.36 -1.67 -0.27
CA ALA A 141 0.69 -2.15 1.07
C ALA A 141 1.46 -3.49 1.01
N ALA A 142 0.96 -4.48 0.25
CA ALA A 142 1.65 -5.75 0.05
C ALA A 142 3.09 -5.58 -0.44
N ASN A 143 3.31 -4.73 -1.45
CA ASN A 143 4.64 -4.47 -1.97
C ASN A 143 5.53 -3.71 -0.97
N ALA A 144 4.97 -2.75 -0.24
CA ALA A 144 5.69 -2.02 0.79
C ALA A 144 6.16 -2.98 1.90
N TYR A 145 5.28 -3.86 2.38
CA TYR A 145 5.61 -4.84 3.42
C TYR A 145 6.66 -5.85 2.99
N ILE A 146 6.61 -6.34 1.74
CA ILE A 146 7.63 -7.26 1.23
C ILE A 146 8.96 -6.52 1.05
N GLY A 147 8.93 -5.31 0.49
CA GLY A 147 10.12 -4.53 0.17
C GLY A 147 10.97 -4.15 1.38
N VAL A 148 10.38 -4.00 2.55
CA VAL A 148 11.11 -3.65 3.79
C VAL A 148 11.66 -4.85 4.55
N ILE A 149 11.29 -6.10 4.20
CA ILE A 149 11.76 -7.32 4.89
C ILE A 149 13.29 -7.36 5.03
N PRO A 150 14.10 -7.06 3.97
CA PRO A 150 15.56 -7.10 4.08
C PRO A 150 16.16 -6.01 4.98
N SER A 151 15.39 -4.97 5.30
CA SER A 151 15.86 -3.81 6.07
C SER A 151 15.74 -3.99 7.58
N PHE A 152 14.99 -4.99 8.05
CA PHE A 152 14.86 -5.28 9.48
C PHE A 152 16.13 -5.92 10.04
N GLY A 153 16.61 -5.38 11.15
CA GLY A 153 17.67 -6.04 11.94
C GLY A 153 17.17 -7.25 12.72
N ASP A 154 15.89 -7.22 13.12
CA ASP A 154 15.22 -8.26 13.90
C ASP A 154 14.39 -9.19 13.00
N ARG A 155 14.67 -10.50 13.06
CA ARG A 155 13.96 -11.53 12.30
C ARG A 155 12.48 -11.66 12.68
N ALA A 156 12.12 -11.37 13.92
CA ALA A 156 10.73 -11.36 14.36
C ALA A 156 9.96 -10.21 13.69
N LEU A 157 10.58 -9.04 13.51
CA LEU A 157 9.97 -7.92 12.79
C LEU A 157 9.82 -8.25 11.30
N ALA A 158 10.83 -8.87 10.70
CA ALA A 158 10.73 -9.39 9.33
C ALA A 158 9.57 -10.38 9.16
N GLN A 159 9.36 -11.29 10.12
CA GLN A 159 8.23 -12.23 10.12
C GLN A 159 6.88 -11.51 10.27
N VAL A 160 6.79 -10.47 11.10
CA VAL A 160 5.57 -9.64 11.20
C VAL A 160 5.26 -8.98 9.86
N SER A 161 6.24 -8.36 9.22
CA SER A 161 6.08 -7.74 7.90
C SER A 161 5.62 -8.75 6.83
N ALA A 162 6.17 -9.97 6.85
CA ALA A 162 5.76 -11.03 5.93
C ALA A 162 4.30 -11.48 6.15
N ARG A 163 3.82 -11.51 7.41
CA ARG A 163 2.43 -11.84 7.72
C ARG A 163 1.47 -10.74 7.26
N LEU A 164 1.82 -9.48 7.49
CA LEU A 164 1.08 -8.32 6.99
C LEU A 164 0.98 -8.39 5.46
N ALA A 165 2.10 -8.56 4.76
CA ALA A 165 2.11 -8.74 3.31
C ALA A 165 1.20 -9.87 2.81
N ALA A 166 1.13 -11.00 3.52
CA ALA A 166 0.28 -12.12 3.15
C ALA A 166 -1.22 -11.76 3.25
N ASP A 167 -1.62 -11.03 4.31
CA ASP A 167 -2.98 -10.55 4.47
C ASP A 167 -3.35 -9.54 3.36
N GLU A 168 -2.46 -8.61 3.01
CA GLU A 168 -2.73 -7.63 1.93
C GLU A 168 -2.82 -8.29 0.55
N VAL A 169 -2.04 -9.35 0.30
CA VAL A 169 -2.18 -10.17 -0.91
C VAL A 169 -3.53 -10.89 -0.93
N MET A 170 -4.02 -11.36 0.23
CA MET A 170 -5.35 -11.95 0.34
C MET A 170 -6.44 -10.90 0.06
N HIS A 171 -6.36 -9.72 0.68
CA HIS A 171 -7.29 -8.61 0.42
C HIS A 171 -7.32 -8.24 -1.06
N TRP A 172 -6.13 -8.01 -1.65
CA TRP A 172 -5.97 -7.70 -3.07
C TRP A 172 -6.60 -8.77 -3.97
N THR A 173 -6.42 -10.04 -3.63
CA THR A 173 -6.94 -11.18 -4.39
C THR A 173 -8.46 -11.20 -4.37
N VAL A 174 -9.08 -11.02 -3.19
CA VAL A 174 -10.54 -10.98 -3.04
C VAL A 174 -11.14 -9.79 -3.80
N LEU A 175 -10.51 -8.61 -3.73
CA LEU A 175 -10.95 -7.43 -4.48
C LEU A 175 -10.84 -7.64 -6.00
N SER A 176 -9.77 -8.28 -6.46
CA SER A 176 -9.58 -8.61 -7.88
C SER A 176 -10.67 -9.56 -8.38
N GLN A 177 -11.05 -10.56 -7.57
CA GLN A 177 -12.16 -11.45 -7.87
C GLN A 177 -13.51 -10.71 -7.91
N ALA A 178 -13.77 -9.81 -6.95
CA ALA A 178 -14.98 -9.00 -6.94
C ALA A 178 -15.09 -8.07 -8.17
N LEU A 179 -13.94 -7.60 -8.67
CA LEU A 179 -13.83 -6.81 -9.91
C LEU A 179 -13.87 -7.66 -11.19
N LYS A 180 -13.83 -9.00 -11.07
CA LYS A 180 -13.71 -9.96 -12.18
C LYS A 180 -12.44 -9.75 -13.02
N ASP A 181 -11.37 -9.30 -12.38
CA ASP A 181 -10.08 -9.19 -13.03
C ASP A 181 -9.39 -10.54 -13.15
N PRO A 182 -8.58 -10.75 -14.20
CA PRO A 182 -7.67 -11.88 -14.22
C PRO A 182 -6.60 -11.73 -13.15
N LEU A 183 -6.27 -12.83 -12.48
CA LEU A 183 -5.05 -12.91 -11.66
C LEU A 183 -3.80 -12.84 -12.55
N PRO A 184 -2.63 -12.47 -12.01
CA PRO A 184 -1.41 -12.36 -12.79
C PRO A 184 -1.03 -13.71 -13.41
N ALA A 185 -0.78 -13.72 -14.72
CA ALA A 185 -0.41 -14.94 -15.45
C ALA A 185 1.01 -15.44 -15.13
N LYS A 186 1.84 -14.62 -14.50
CA LYS A 186 3.22 -14.94 -14.11
C LYS A 186 3.37 -14.89 -12.59
N ALA A 187 4.18 -15.81 -12.06
CA ALA A 187 4.57 -15.83 -10.65
C ALA A 187 5.42 -14.60 -10.26
N LEU A 188 5.71 -14.46 -8.95
CA LEU A 188 6.47 -13.35 -8.37
C LEU A 188 5.82 -11.98 -8.65
N SER A 189 4.50 -11.90 -8.47
CA SER A 189 3.70 -10.71 -8.81
C SER A 189 3.76 -9.58 -7.78
N PHE A 190 4.41 -9.82 -6.64
CA PHE A 190 4.57 -8.89 -5.53
C PHE A 190 6.03 -8.90 -5.04
N GLY A 191 6.48 -7.76 -4.48
CA GLY A 191 7.82 -7.61 -3.90
C GLY A 191 8.95 -7.43 -4.91
N ALA A 192 8.63 -7.04 -6.15
CA ALA A 192 9.59 -6.75 -7.21
C ALA A 192 10.19 -5.34 -7.09
#